data_AF-A0A3T3ES51-F1
#
_entry.id   AF-A0A3T3ES51-F1
#
_cell.length_a   1.000
_cell.length_b   1.000
_cell.length_c   1.000
_cell.angle_alpha   90.00
_cell.angle_beta   90.00
_cell.angle_gamma   90.00
#
_symmetry.space_group_name_H-M   'P 1'
#
loop_
_entity.id
_entity.type
_entity.pdbx_description
1 polymer ?
#
loop_
_entity_poly.entity_id
_entity_poly.type
_entity_poly.pdbx_seq_one_letter_code
_entity_poly.pdbx_strand_id
1 'polypeptide(L)'
;MIWKRHLTLDELNATSQNTLVAHLGIVYTRLGDDVLEAEMPVDARTHQPFGLLHGGASAALAETLGSMAGYLMTRDGQCVVGTELNATHHRAVSQGKVRGVCLPLHLGRQNQSWEITLFDEQGRRCCTCRLGTAVMG
;
A
#
# COMPACT_ATOMS: atom_id res chain seq x y z
N MET A 1 -10.00 16.88 1.15
CA MET A 1 -10.14 15.42 1.04
C MET A 1 -10.48 14.99 -0.39
N ILE A 2 -9.73 14.04 -0.97
CA ILE A 2 -9.97 13.49 -2.31
C ILE A 2 -10.95 12.31 -2.31
N TRP A 3 -11.10 11.63 -1.16
CA TRP A 3 -11.84 10.39 -1.01
C TRP A 3 -13.35 10.54 -1.29
N LYS A 4 -13.94 9.54 -1.93
CA LYS A 4 -15.40 9.47 -2.14
C LYS A 4 -16.08 8.59 -1.09
N ARG A 5 -15.38 7.57 -0.60
CA ARG A 5 -15.75 6.77 0.57
C ARG A 5 -15.08 7.34 1.80
N HIS A 6 -15.80 7.36 2.90
CA HIS A 6 -15.30 7.83 4.20
C HIS A 6 -15.25 6.63 5.13
N LEU A 7 -14.04 6.16 5.42
CA LEU A 7 -13.77 5.08 6.37
C LEU A 7 -12.84 5.60 7.46
N THR A 8 -12.95 5.00 8.63
CA THR A 8 -11.99 5.13 9.72
C THR A 8 -10.80 4.18 9.50
N LEU A 9 -9.70 4.41 10.24
CA LEU A 9 -8.57 3.47 10.25
C LEU A 9 -8.97 2.10 10.79
N ASP A 10 -9.89 2.03 11.76
CA ASP A 10 -10.36 0.76 12.31
C ASP A 10 -11.13 -0.05 11.27
N GLU A 11 -12.00 0.61 10.49
CA GLU A 11 -12.73 -0.03 9.39
C GLU A 11 -11.77 -0.50 8.29
N LEU A 12 -10.76 0.30 7.92
CA LEU A 12 -9.73 -0.12 6.96
C LEU A 12 -8.91 -1.32 7.47
N ASN A 13 -8.49 -1.30 8.73
CA ASN A 13 -7.74 -2.42 9.30
C ASN A 13 -8.63 -3.67 9.44
N ALA A 14 -9.93 -3.53 9.67
CA ALA A 14 -10.86 -4.64 9.70
C ALA A 14 -10.95 -5.37 8.34
N THR A 15 -10.83 -4.67 7.21
CA THR A 15 -10.82 -5.32 5.88
C THR A 15 -9.62 -6.24 5.65
N SER A 16 -8.58 -6.12 6.49
CA SER A 16 -7.33 -6.87 6.34
C SER A 16 -7.40 -8.26 6.98
N GLN A 17 -8.35 -8.51 7.88
CA GLN A 17 -8.42 -9.74 8.67
C GLN A 17 -8.59 -10.97 7.78
N ASN A 18 -7.84 -12.03 8.10
CA ASN A 18 -7.83 -13.30 7.34
C ASN A 18 -7.46 -13.16 5.85
N THR A 19 -6.69 -12.12 5.50
CA THR A 19 -6.13 -11.93 4.16
C THR A 19 -4.60 -11.90 4.21
N LEU A 20 -3.96 -11.79 3.03
CA LEU A 20 -2.52 -11.57 2.92
C LEU A 20 -2.05 -10.33 3.70
N VAL A 21 -2.89 -9.29 3.78
CA VAL A 21 -2.56 -8.02 4.45
C VAL A 21 -2.23 -8.26 5.93
N ALA A 22 -3.15 -8.89 6.67
CA ALA A 22 -2.92 -9.25 8.06
C ALA A 22 -1.84 -10.34 8.22
N HIS A 23 -1.74 -11.27 7.26
CA HIS A 23 -0.71 -12.32 7.29
C HIS A 23 0.72 -11.74 7.24
N LEU A 24 0.94 -10.69 6.45
CA LEU A 24 2.21 -9.95 6.39
C LEU A 24 2.38 -8.92 7.52
N GLY A 25 1.38 -8.76 8.40
CA GLY A 25 1.40 -7.79 9.48
C GLY A 25 1.29 -6.34 9.01
N ILE A 26 0.69 -6.09 7.85
CA ILE A 26 0.45 -4.74 7.34
C ILE A 26 -0.67 -4.08 8.17
N VAL A 27 -0.45 -2.84 8.61
CA VAL A 27 -1.42 -2.06 9.39
C VAL A 27 -1.51 -0.65 8.79
N TYR A 28 -2.73 -0.20 8.45
CA TYR A 28 -2.96 1.18 8.06
C TYR A 28 -2.82 2.09 9.27
N THR A 29 -1.97 3.11 9.16
CA THR A 29 -1.58 3.98 10.30
C THR A 29 -2.00 5.43 10.13
N ARG A 30 -2.31 5.86 8.91
CA ARG A 30 -2.77 7.24 8.64
C ARG A 30 -3.66 7.30 7.41
N LEU A 31 -4.81 7.95 7.56
CA LEU A 31 -5.67 8.39 6.46
C LEU A 31 -5.75 9.92 6.51
N GLY A 32 -5.04 10.59 5.60
CA GLY A 32 -5.06 12.04 5.46
C GLY A 32 -6.06 12.52 4.41
N ASP A 33 -5.97 13.77 3.99
CA ASP A 33 -6.86 14.33 2.95
C ASP A 33 -6.61 13.74 1.56
N ASP A 34 -5.36 13.38 1.26
CA ASP A 34 -4.89 12.91 -0.05
C ASP A 34 -3.80 11.82 0.06
N VAL A 35 -3.60 11.29 1.26
CA VAL A 35 -2.55 10.32 1.59
C VAL A 35 -3.11 9.15 2.39
N LEU A 36 -2.67 7.93 2.05
CA LEU A 36 -2.86 6.73 2.86
C LEU A 36 -1.50 6.15 3.23
N GLU A 37 -1.30 5.86 4.52
CA GLU A 37 -0.07 5.25 5.02
C GLU A 37 -0.34 3.94 5.76
N ALA A 38 0.61 3.01 5.64
CA ALA A 38 0.62 1.76 6.37
C ALA A 38 2.04 1.37 6.76
N GLU A 39 2.17 0.58 7.81
CA GLU A 39 3.45 -0.01 8.23
C GLU A 39 3.43 -1.53 8.06
N MET A 40 4.61 -2.11 7.81
CA MET A 40 4.80 -3.55 7.69
C MET A 40 6.10 -3.98 8.37
N PRO A 41 6.09 -5.02 9.22
CA PRO A 41 7.27 -5.52 9.90
C PRO A 41 8.26 -6.16 8.93
N VAL A 42 9.55 -6.11 9.29
CA VAL A 42 10.65 -6.82 8.61
C VAL A 42 11.10 -7.96 9.51
N ASP A 43 10.50 -9.13 9.32
CA ASP A 43 10.72 -10.34 10.12
C ASP A 43 10.50 -11.61 9.29
N ALA A 44 10.43 -12.79 9.92
CA ALA A 44 10.30 -14.08 9.24
C ALA A 44 9.12 -14.18 8.25
N ARG A 45 8.08 -13.36 8.39
CA ARG A 45 6.94 -13.30 7.45
C ARG A 45 7.28 -12.57 6.15
N THR A 46 8.26 -11.67 6.20
CA THR A 46 8.60 -10.72 5.13
C THR A 46 10.07 -10.78 4.73
N HIS A 47 10.88 -11.65 5.35
CA HIS A 47 12.26 -11.91 4.99
C HIS A 47 12.36 -12.74 3.71
N GLN A 48 13.41 -12.46 2.92
CA GLN A 48 13.95 -13.40 1.97
C GLN A 48 14.96 -14.35 2.64
N PRO A 49 15.46 -15.42 1.97
CA PRO A 49 16.32 -16.44 2.57
C PRO A 49 17.67 -15.97 3.16
N PHE A 50 18.10 -14.75 2.84
CA PHE A 50 19.35 -14.11 3.30
C PHE A 50 19.11 -13.03 4.37
N GLY A 51 17.93 -12.98 4.99
CA GLY A 51 17.63 -12.10 6.14
C GLY A 51 17.38 -10.63 5.80
N LEU A 52 17.11 -10.29 4.54
CA LEU A 52 16.66 -8.96 4.14
C LEU A 52 15.15 -8.94 3.91
N LEU A 53 14.54 -7.76 3.91
CA LEU A 53 13.18 -7.56 3.45
C LEU A 53 13.03 -8.06 2.01
N HIS A 54 12.08 -8.97 1.81
CA HIS A 54 11.75 -9.51 0.50
C HIS A 54 11.19 -8.41 -0.41
N GLY A 55 11.71 -8.28 -1.64
CA GLY A 55 11.24 -7.27 -2.60
C GLY A 55 9.73 -7.39 -2.90
N GLY A 56 9.25 -8.63 -3.03
CA GLY A 56 7.83 -8.95 -3.13
C GLY A 56 6.97 -8.52 -1.93
N ALA A 57 7.52 -8.45 -0.70
CA ALA A 57 6.78 -7.92 0.45
C ALA A 57 6.62 -6.40 0.34
N SER A 58 7.65 -5.69 -0.15
CA SER A 58 7.54 -4.27 -0.49
C SER A 58 6.50 -4.01 -1.58
N ALA A 59 6.48 -4.86 -2.61
CA ALA A 59 5.49 -4.81 -3.69
C ALA A 59 4.06 -5.08 -3.15
N ALA A 60 3.88 -6.06 -2.28
CA ALA A 60 2.59 -6.36 -1.64
C ALA A 60 2.07 -5.20 -0.78
N LEU A 61 2.95 -4.53 -0.01
CA LEU A 61 2.59 -3.33 0.75
C LEU A 61 2.14 -2.19 -0.19
N ALA A 62 2.85 -1.99 -1.30
CA ALA A 62 2.50 -0.98 -2.30
C ALA A 62 1.16 -1.27 -2.99
N GLU A 63 0.94 -2.51 -3.44
CA GLU A 63 -0.31 -2.96 -4.06
C GLU A 63 -1.49 -2.79 -3.09
N THR A 64 -1.29 -3.14 -1.82
CA THR A 64 -2.29 -3.03 -0.75
C THR A 64 -2.71 -1.58 -0.54
N LEU A 65 -1.74 -0.68 -0.43
CA LEU A 65 -2.00 0.74 -0.24
C LEU A 65 -2.67 1.38 -1.46
N GLY A 66 -2.14 1.16 -2.66
CA GLY A 66 -2.69 1.76 -3.87
C GLY A 66 -4.08 1.22 -4.22
N SER A 67 -4.33 -0.08 -4.02
CA SER A 67 -5.65 -0.67 -4.28
C SER A 67 -6.70 -0.15 -3.30
N MET A 68 -6.37 -0.04 -2.00
CA MET A 68 -7.31 0.50 -1.02
C MET A 68 -7.53 2.01 -1.18
N ALA A 69 -6.48 2.78 -1.49
CA ALA A 69 -6.63 4.19 -1.85
C ALA A 69 -7.53 4.34 -3.09
N GLY A 70 -7.36 3.47 -4.09
CA GLY A 70 -8.21 3.46 -5.27
C GLY A 70 -9.67 3.09 -4.98
N TYR A 71 -9.88 2.11 -4.09
CA TYR A 71 -11.21 1.75 -3.60
C TYR A 71 -11.89 2.93 -2.88
N LEU A 72 -11.17 3.69 -2.06
CA LEU A 72 -11.70 4.90 -1.42
C LEU A 72 -12.16 5.97 -2.42
N MET A 73 -11.69 5.92 -3.67
CA MET A 73 -12.09 6.81 -4.76
C MET A 73 -13.29 6.33 -5.57
N THR A 74 -13.88 5.18 -5.21
CA THR A 74 -15.04 4.61 -5.88
C THR A 74 -16.37 5.08 -5.28
N ARG A 75 -17.46 4.88 -6.02
CA ARG A 75 -18.84 5.02 -5.52
C ARG A 75 -19.45 3.64 -5.20
N ASP A 76 -20.59 3.63 -4.54
CA ASP A 76 -21.31 2.39 -4.24
C ASP A 76 -21.62 1.58 -5.51
N GLY A 77 -21.47 0.26 -5.40
CA GLY A 77 -21.55 -0.67 -6.53
C GLY A 77 -20.26 -0.84 -7.33
N GLN A 78 -19.29 0.06 -7.19
CA GLN A 78 -18.00 -0.05 -7.90
C GLN A 78 -16.94 -0.78 -7.06
N CYS A 79 -16.03 -1.47 -7.75
CA CYS A 79 -14.82 -2.05 -7.17
C CYS A 79 -13.56 -1.61 -7.92
N VAL A 80 -12.40 -1.95 -7.37
CA VAL A 80 -11.08 -1.62 -7.94
C VAL A 80 -10.22 -2.86 -8.01
N VAL A 81 -9.47 -2.99 -9.10
CA VAL A 81 -8.45 -4.02 -9.29
C VAL A 81 -7.12 -3.39 -9.71
N GLY A 82 -6.02 -3.90 -9.15
CA GLY A 82 -4.68 -3.57 -9.63
C GLY A 82 -4.46 -4.15 -11.03
N THR A 83 -3.87 -3.37 -11.93
CA THR A 83 -3.65 -3.76 -13.34
C THR A 83 -2.17 -3.76 -13.73
N GLU A 84 -1.35 -2.95 -13.06
CA GLU A 84 0.09 -2.86 -13.33
C GLU A 84 0.80 -2.41 -12.05
N LEU A 85 1.86 -3.13 -11.68
CA LEU A 85 2.74 -2.74 -10.58
C LEU A 85 4.19 -2.78 -11.05
N ASN A 86 4.91 -1.69 -10.79
CA ASN A 86 6.36 -1.65 -10.84
C ASN A 86 6.92 -1.19 -9.50
N ALA A 87 8.12 -1.67 -9.20
CA ALA A 87 8.85 -1.35 -7.97
C ALA A 87 10.35 -1.25 -8.26
N THR A 88 11.00 -0.23 -7.70
CA THR A 88 12.46 -0.11 -7.68
C THR A 88 12.95 -0.20 -6.24
N HIS A 89 13.85 -1.14 -5.95
CA HIS A 89 14.43 -1.37 -4.62
C HIS A 89 15.76 -0.62 -4.50
N HIS A 90 15.77 0.47 -3.70
CA HIS A 90 16.91 1.38 -3.57
C HIS A 90 17.86 1.00 -2.44
N ARG A 91 17.32 0.43 -1.35
CA ARG A 91 18.06 0.16 -0.13
C ARG A 91 17.52 -1.09 0.56
N ALA A 92 18.44 -1.94 1.02
CA ALA A 92 18.10 -3.11 1.82
C ALA A 92 17.67 -2.71 3.23
N VAL A 93 16.70 -3.43 3.78
CA VAL A 93 16.25 -3.34 5.17
C VAL A 93 16.31 -4.73 5.76
N SER A 94 16.88 -4.92 6.95
CA SER A 94 17.06 -6.25 7.57
C SER A 94 16.21 -6.48 8.83
N GLN A 95 15.73 -5.41 9.46
CA GLN A 95 15.01 -5.46 10.73
C GLN A 95 14.08 -4.25 10.91
N GLY A 96 13.27 -4.27 11.97
CA GLY A 96 12.34 -3.19 12.30
C GLY A 96 11.08 -3.27 11.46
N LYS A 97 10.64 -2.14 10.94
CA LYS A 97 9.48 -2.03 10.05
C LYS A 97 9.76 -1.06 8.91
N VAL A 98 8.96 -1.17 7.85
CA VAL A 98 8.90 -0.18 6.77
C VAL A 98 7.55 0.51 6.80
N ARG A 99 7.54 1.80 6.45
CA ARG A 99 6.34 2.63 6.29
C ARG A 99 6.12 2.94 4.83
N GLY A 100 5.00 2.52 4.28
CA GLY A 100 4.53 2.87 2.94
C GLY A 100 3.67 4.12 2.98
N VAL A 101 3.90 5.04 2.04
CA VAL A 101 3.14 6.28 1.85
C VAL A 101 2.59 6.28 0.43
N CYS A 102 1.27 6.32 0.30
CA CYS A 102 0.56 6.29 -0.97
C CYS A 102 -0.07 7.65 -1.28
N LEU A 103 0.23 8.17 -2.47
CA LEU A 103 -0.25 9.45 -2.98
C LEU A 103 -0.81 9.28 -4.41
N PRO A 104 -1.85 10.02 -4.80
CA PRO A 104 -2.39 9.95 -6.15
C PRO A 104 -1.43 10.60 -7.17
N LEU A 105 -1.27 9.96 -8.32
CA LEU A 105 -0.65 10.56 -9.52
C LEU A 105 -1.72 10.95 -10.56
N HIS A 106 -2.73 10.10 -10.74
CA HIS A 106 -3.83 10.32 -11.68
C HIS A 106 -5.13 9.70 -11.16
N LEU A 107 -6.24 10.43 -11.26
CA LEU A 107 -7.54 10.04 -10.72
C LEU A 107 -8.64 10.12 -11.79
N GLY A 108 -8.60 9.19 -12.74
CA GLY A 108 -9.58 9.11 -13.81
C GLY A 108 -10.88 8.39 -13.40
N ARG A 109 -11.88 8.42 -14.30
CA ARG A 109 -13.16 7.71 -14.09
C ARG A 109 -13.01 6.19 -14.14
N GLN A 110 -12.17 5.69 -15.06
CA GLN A 110 -11.96 4.26 -15.30
C GLN A 110 -10.60 3.76 -14.81
N ASN A 111 -9.58 4.61 -14.82
CA ASN A 111 -8.22 4.23 -14.43
C ASN A 111 -7.65 5.25 -13.46
N GLN A 112 -6.80 4.77 -12.56
CA GLN A 112 -6.09 5.58 -11.58
C GLN A 112 -4.62 5.17 -11.55
N SER A 113 -3.76 6.07 -11.10
CA SER A 113 -2.35 5.79 -10.85
C SER A 113 -1.93 6.35 -9.50
N TRP A 114 -1.18 5.56 -8.75
CA TRP A 114 -0.75 5.84 -7.38
C TRP A 114 0.76 5.68 -7.28
N GLU A 115 1.42 6.65 -6.64
CA GLU A 115 2.81 6.50 -6.20
C GLU A 115 2.81 5.95 -4.78
N ILE A 116 3.60 4.91 -4.54
CA ILE A 116 3.85 4.41 -3.19
C ILE A 116 5.34 4.47 -2.92
N THR A 117 5.73 5.20 -1.87
CA THR A 117 7.11 5.24 -1.41
C THR A 117 7.23 4.54 -0.06
N LEU A 118 8.18 3.61 0.07
CA LEU A 118 8.49 2.93 1.32
C LEU A 118 9.74 3.53 1.96
N PHE A 119 9.67 3.75 3.27
CA PHE A 119 10.75 4.25 4.10
C PHE A 119 11.07 3.25 5.22
N ASP A 120 12.33 3.14 5.61
CA ASP A 120 12.70 2.43 6.84
C ASP A 120 12.44 3.30 8.10
N GLU A 121 12.69 2.73 9.29
CA GLU A 121 12.50 3.44 10.57
C GLU A 121 13.37 4.68 10.74
N GLN A 122 14.45 4.83 9.95
CA GLN A 122 15.27 6.03 9.95
C GLN A 122 14.78 7.07 8.92
N GLY A 123 13.62 6.84 8.29
CA GLY A 123 13.04 7.73 7.30
C GLY A 123 13.75 7.70 5.95
N ARG A 124 14.60 6.71 5.68
CA ARG A 124 15.33 6.61 4.41
C ARG A 124 14.46 5.87 3.40
N ARG A 125 14.39 6.39 2.18
CA ARG A 125 13.66 5.74 1.07
C ARG A 125 14.32 4.39 0.72
N CYS A 126 13.52 3.33 0.73
CA CYS A 126 13.98 1.96 0.44
C CYS A 126 13.34 1.39 -0.83
N CYS A 127 12.11 1.78 -1.15
CA CYS A 127 11.45 1.37 -2.38
C CYS A 127 10.57 2.50 -2.93
N THR A 128 10.51 2.63 -4.25
CA THR A 128 9.50 3.45 -4.94
C THR A 128 8.71 2.54 -5.86
N CYS A 129 7.40 2.60 -5.78
CA CYS A 129 6.47 1.84 -6.59
C CYS A 129 5.49 2.78 -7.30
N ARG A 130 4.99 2.34 -8.45
CA ARG A 130 3.79 2.91 -9.06
C ARG A 130 2.79 1.79 -9.32
N LEU A 131 1.55 2.01 -8.89
CA LEU A 131 0.42 1.13 -9.13
C LEU A 131 -0.55 1.79 -10.10
N GLY A 132 -0.93 1.07 -11.15
CA GLY A 132 -2.11 1.36 -11.97
C GLY A 132 -3.29 0.51 -11.52
N THR A 133 -4.49 1.11 -11.45
CA THR A 133 -5.71 0.40 -11.10
C THR A 133 -6.86 0.72 -12.05
N ALA A 134 -7.76 -0.25 -12.27
CA ALA A 134 -9.01 -0.05 -13.00
C ALA A 134 -10.21 -0.02 -12.04
N VAL A 135 -11.14 0.90 -12.29
CA VAL A 135 -12.44 0.98 -11.63
C VAL A 135 -13.46 0.18 -12.43
N MET A 136 -14.15 -0.74 -11.77
CA MET A 136 -15.13 -1.65 -12.36
C MET A 136 -16.52 -1.38 -11.79
N GLY A 137 -17.57 -1.52 -12.61
CA GLY A 137 -18.95 -1.19 -12.27
C GLY A 137 -19.26 0.31 -12.30
#